data_AF-A0A6J8ED27-F1
#
_entry.id   AF-A0A6J8ED27-F1
#
_cell.length_a   1.000
_cell.length_b   1.000
_cell.length_c   1.000
_cell.angle_alpha   90.00
_cell.angle_beta   90.00
_cell.angle_gamma   90.00
#
_symmetry.space_group_name_H-M   'P 1'
#
loop_
_entity.id
_entity.type
_entity.pdbx_description
1 polymer ?
#
loop_
_entity_poly.entity_id
_entity_poly.type
_entity_poly.pdbx_seq_one_letter_code
_entity_poly.pdbx_strand_id
1 'polypeptide(L)'
;MNHMCNKHEGHSSIYPKCDHGELSQDRQWLEEGSMPYKRMIAVVESKFLLTDVPKLSPVYQTYALEVFHSVVNNFAPKSTHFFYSSMLARLCVAALHYNENCNRNRAFTKDGVQCFSMVYPKAKKGKEAVVKSRPSPATYDYVLLIKQAVVSRREHDCSSYSNAAGDVEILQNHFPVSLTQTFEPFQKADLIARHRSRFQQ
;
A
#
# COMPACT_ATOMS: atom_id res chain seq x y z
N MET A 1 -13.52 -29.26 -9.26
CA MET A 1 -14.33 -30.32 -8.61
C MET A 1 -13.79 -31.72 -8.87
N ASN A 2 -13.31 -32.03 -10.07
CA ASN A 2 -12.72 -33.32 -10.47
C ASN A 2 -11.71 -33.92 -9.46
N HIS A 3 -10.77 -33.14 -8.94
CA HIS A 3 -9.75 -33.64 -7.99
C HIS A 3 -10.38 -34.32 -6.76
N MET A 4 -11.51 -33.81 -6.27
CA MET A 4 -12.19 -34.37 -5.10
C MET A 4 -12.81 -35.75 -5.36
N CYS A 5 -12.98 -36.12 -6.62
CA CYS A 5 -13.54 -37.39 -7.09
C CYS A 5 -12.47 -38.27 -7.76
N ASN A 6 -11.19 -38.10 -7.37
CA ASN A 6 -10.04 -38.80 -7.95
C ASN A 6 -9.81 -38.58 -9.46
N LYS A 7 -10.40 -37.53 -10.04
CA LYS A 7 -10.16 -37.17 -11.44
C LYS A 7 -9.11 -36.07 -11.46
N HIS A 8 -7.88 -36.42 -11.86
CA HIS A 8 -6.72 -35.52 -11.81
C HIS A 8 -6.49 -34.72 -13.09
N GLU A 9 -7.37 -34.88 -14.08
CA GLU A 9 -7.31 -34.20 -15.38
C GLU A 9 -8.66 -33.55 -15.74
N GLY A 10 -8.64 -32.72 -16.79
CA GLY A 10 -9.82 -32.12 -17.41
C GLY A 10 -10.53 -31.09 -16.54
N HIS A 11 -9.80 -30.28 -15.73
CA HIS A 11 -10.45 -29.31 -14.85
C HIS A 11 -10.89 -28.03 -15.58
N SER A 12 -9.96 -27.33 -16.22
CA SER A 12 -10.24 -26.12 -17.02
C SER A 12 -9.09 -25.83 -17.99
N SER A 13 -9.27 -24.82 -18.85
CA SER A 13 -8.20 -24.34 -19.74
C SER A 13 -7.00 -23.76 -18.98
N ILE A 14 -7.22 -23.19 -17.79
CA ILE A 14 -6.18 -22.54 -16.97
C ILE A 14 -5.49 -23.56 -16.06
N TYR A 15 -6.22 -24.59 -15.61
CA TYR A 15 -5.70 -25.68 -14.79
C TYR A 15 -6.11 -27.03 -15.39
N PRO A 16 -5.42 -27.52 -16.43
CA PRO A 16 -5.85 -28.72 -17.14
C PRO A 16 -5.67 -30.03 -16.34
N LYS A 17 -4.73 -30.06 -15.40
CA LYS A 17 -4.44 -31.21 -14.52
C LYS A 17 -3.97 -30.79 -13.13
N CYS A 18 -3.97 -31.73 -12.18
CA CYS A 18 -3.41 -31.52 -10.84
C CYS A 18 -1.88 -31.36 -10.87
N ASP A 19 -1.34 -30.53 -9.98
CA ASP A 19 0.10 -30.16 -9.94
C ASP A 19 0.96 -31.15 -9.13
N HIS A 20 0.36 -32.17 -8.53
CA HIS A 20 1.09 -33.20 -7.78
C HIS A 20 1.37 -34.42 -8.65
N GLY A 21 2.42 -35.16 -8.29
CA GLY A 21 2.70 -36.50 -8.84
C GLY A 21 1.73 -37.57 -8.32
N GLU A 22 2.09 -38.84 -8.49
CA GLU A 22 1.26 -39.95 -8.02
C GLU A 22 1.03 -39.87 -6.51
N LEU A 23 -0.23 -39.91 -6.09
CA LEU A 23 -0.60 -39.82 -4.68
C LEU A 23 -0.33 -41.17 -4.01
N SER A 24 0.69 -41.23 -3.17
CA SER A 24 1.05 -42.42 -2.39
C SER A 24 0.15 -42.53 -1.15
N GLN A 25 -1.09 -43.00 -1.34
CA GLN A 25 -1.96 -43.58 -0.30
C GLN A 25 -3.33 -43.93 -0.85
N ASP A 26 -3.94 -44.98 -0.30
CA ASP A 26 -5.35 -45.29 -0.51
C ASP A 26 -6.19 -44.19 0.17
N ARG A 27 -6.77 -43.29 -0.64
CA ARG A 27 -7.58 -42.17 -0.18
C ARG A 27 -9.04 -42.46 -0.43
N GLN A 28 -9.89 -42.04 0.51
CA GLN A 28 -11.33 -42.06 0.31
C GLN A 28 -11.73 -40.85 -0.53
N TRP A 29 -12.17 -41.12 -1.75
CA TRP A 29 -12.64 -40.12 -2.69
C TRP A 29 -14.15 -39.96 -2.62
N LEU A 30 -14.64 -38.78 -2.99
CA LEU A 30 -16.08 -38.58 -3.11
C LEU A 30 -16.59 -39.24 -4.39
N GLU A 31 -17.68 -40.00 -4.26
CA GLU A 31 -18.42 -40.49 -5.42
C GLU A 31 -19.27 -39.35 -6.01
N GLU A 32 -19.16 -39.14 -7.32
CA GLU A 32 -19.97 -38.15 -8.02
C GLU A 32 -21.46 -38.44 -7.85
N GLY A 33 -22.24 -37.40 -7.55
CA GLY A 33 -23.69 -37.53 -7.34
C GLY A 33 -24.10 -38.05 -5.96
N SER A 34 -23.16 -38.53 -5.14
CA SER A 34 -23.41 -38.90 -3.73
C SER A 34 -23.89 -37.69 -2.89
N MET A 35 -24.53 -37.96 -1.76
CA MET A 35 -24.97 -36.88 -0.86
C MET A 35 -23.80 -36.03 -0.33
N PRO A 36 -22.66 -36.61 0.08
CA PRO A 36 -21.48 -35.82 0.46
C PRO A 36 -20.95 -34.95 -0.68
N TYR A 37 -20.91 -35.47 -1.92
CA TYR A 37 -20.52 -34.69 -3.10
C TYR A 37 -21.42 -33.47 -3.32
N LYS A 38 -22.74 -33.65 -3.27
CA LYS A 38 -23.72 -32.57 -3.44
C LYS A 38 -23.60 -31.50 -2.36
N ARG A 39 -23.39 -31.90 -1.10
CA ARG A 39 -23.18 -30.96 0.00
C ARG A 39 -21.90 -30.16 -0.17
N MET A 40 -20.82 -30.80 -0.61
CA MET A 40 -19.56 -30.11 -0.88
C MET A 40 -19.71 -29.08 -2.00
N ILE A 41 -20.34 -29.46 -3.11
CA ILE A 41 -20.63 -28.58 -4.25
C ILE A 41 -21.41 -27.36 -3.77
N ALA A 42 -22.46 -27.55 -2.96
CA ALA A 42 -23.27 -26.44 -2.45
C ALA A 42 -22.47 -25.43 -1.62
N VAL A 43 -21.39 -25.85 -0.94
CA VAL A 43 -20.50 -24.96 -0.19
C VAL A 43 -19.53 -24.25 -1.13
N VAL A 44 -18.82 -25.01 -1.97
CA VAL A 44 -17.75 -24.50 -2.85
C VAL A 44 -18.29 -23.58 -3.95
N GLU A 45 -19.48 -23.89 -4.46
CA GLU A 45 -20.16 -23.09 -5.50
C GLU A 45 -21.17 -22.11 -4.89
N SER A 46 -21.17 -21.91 -3.55
CA SER A 46 -22.07 -20.95 -2.94
C SER A 46 -21.81 -19.55 -3.48
N LYS A 47 -22.88 -18.83 -3.80
CA LYS A 47 -22.81 -17.45 -4.32
C LYS A 47 -22.00 -16.53 -3.39
N PHE A 48 -22.13 -16.71 -2.09
CA PHE A 48 -21.39 -15.94 -1.09
C PHE A 48 -19.89 -16.21 -1.20
N LEU A 49 -19.46 -17.48 -1.19
CA LEU A 49 -18.05 -17.83 -1.32
C LEU A 49 -17.46 -17.33 -2.63
N LEU A 50 -18.15 -17.53 -3.76
CA LEU A 50 -17.68 -17.06 -5.06
C LEU A 50 -17.61 -15.52 -5.17
N THR A 51 -18.44 -14.80 -4.41
CA THR A 51 -18.40 -13.33 -4.34
C THR A 51 -17.30 -12.84 -3.39
N ASP A 52 -17.00 -13.60 -2.34
CA ASP A 52 -16.05 -13.22 -1.32
C ASP A 52 -14.62 -13.61 -1.67
N VAL A 53 -14.39 -14.72 -2.39
CA VAL A 53 -13.05 -15.17 -2.81
C VAL A 53 -12.28 -14.08 -3.59
N PRO A 54 -12.88 -13.33 -4.54
CA PRO A 54 -12.20 -12.19 -5.18
C PRO A 54 -11.96 -11.00 -4.25
N LYS A 55 -12.71 -10.88 -3.15
CA LYS A 55 -12.60 -9.81 -2.14
C LYS A 55 -11.63 -10.16 -1.02
N LEU A 56 -11.34 -11.45 -0.82
CA LEU A 56 -10.22 -11.88 -0.01
C LEU A 56 -8.98 -11.32 -0.69
N SER A 57 -8.39 -10.26 -0.12
CA SER A 57 -7.06 -9.79 -0.54
C SER A 57 -6.08 -10.93 -0.29
N PRO A 58 -5.62 -11.68 -1.31
CA PRO A 58 -4.88 -12.91 -1.05
C PRO A 58 -3.38 -12.65 -0.92
N VAL A 59 -2.89 -11.43 -1.23
CA VAL A 59 -1.46 -11.23 -1.55
C VAL A 59 -0.85 -9.97 -0.93
N TYR A 60 -1.55 -8.83 -0.89
CA TYR A 60 -0.93 -7.58 -0.45
C TYR A 60 -1.37 -7.22 0.97
N GLN A 61 -0.48 -7.49 1.93
CA GLN A 61 -0.55 -6.90 3.26
C GLN A 61 -0.44 -5.37 3.10
N THR A 62 -1.53 -4.64 3.34
CA THR A 62 -1.57 -3.16 3.20
C THR A 62 -0.71 -2.44 4.24
N TYR A 63 -0.16 -3.17 5.21
CA TYR A 63 0.68 -2.62 6.27
C TYR A 63 1.78 -1.71 5.74
N ALA A 64 2.56 -2.17 4.75
CA ALA A 64 3.65 -1.36 4.19
C ALA A 64 3.14 -0.05 3.56
N LEU A 65 2.03 -0.13 2.81
CA LEU A 65 1.39 1.01 2.18
C LEU A 65 0.83 2.00 3.23
N GLU A 66 0.19 1.50 4.28
CA GLU A 66 -0.34 2.30 5.38
C GLU A 66 0.78 3.01 6.15
N VAL A 67 1.89 2.32 6.42
CA VAL A 67 3.09 2.90 7.04
C VAL A 67 3.66 3.99 6.15
N PHE A 68 3.81 3.74 4.85
CA PHE A 68 4.31 4.75 3.91
C PHE A 68 3.40 5.98 3.85
N HIS A 69 2.08 5.79 3.78
CA HIS A 69 1.12 6.89 3.83
C HIS A 69 1.21 7.69 5.13
N SER A 70 1.46 7.03 6.27
CA SER A 70 1.71 7.74 7.53
C SER A 70 2.98 8.57 7.47
N VAL A 71 4.06 8.08 6.84
CA VAL A 71 5.29 8.85 6.61
C VAL A 71 5.00 10.06 5.71
N VAL A 72 4.31 9.87 4.59
CA VAL A 72 3.91 10.97 3.69
C VAL A 72 3.13 12.04 4.44
N ASN A 73 2.18 11.66 5.29
CA ASN A 73 1.41 12.63 6.08
C ASN A 73 2.27 13.45 7.05
N ASN A 74 3.39 12.92 7.54
CA ASN A 74 4.32 13.67 8.40
C ASN A 74 5.14 14.69 7.59
N PHE A 75 5.58 14.35 6.38
CA PHE A 75 6.43 15.22 5.55
C PHE A 75 5.65 16.21 4.67
N ALA A 76 4.50 15.79 4.14
CA ALA A 76 3.63 16.54 3.24
C ALA A 76 2.16 16.40 3.69
N PRO A 77 1.79 16.97 4.86
CA PRO A 77 0.43 16.90 5.36
C PRO A 77 -0.55 17.61 4.41
N LYS A 78 -1.71 16.99 4.17
CA LYS A 78 -2.78 17.58 3.35
C LYS A 78 -3.36 18.87 3.92
N SER A 79 -3.21 19.09 5.22
CA SER A 79 -3.69 20.30 5.91
C SER A 79 -2.82 21.53 5.65
N THR A 80 -1.67 21.38 4.98
CA THR A 80 -0.77 22.49 4.65
C THR A 80 -0.61 22.60 3.14
N HIS A 81 -0.77 23.81 2.62
CA HIS A 81 -0.56 24.07 1.20
C HIS A 81 0.93 24.14 0.87
N PHE A 82 1.35 23.44 -0.18
CA PHE A 82 2.70 23.48 -0.72
C PHE A 82 2.65 23.78 -2.21
N PHE A 83 3.57 24.62 -2.69
CA PHE A 83 3.84 24.68 -4.13
C PHE A 83 4.36 23.33 -4.62
N TYR A 84 4.15 23.02 -5.91
CA TYR A 84 4.45 21.69 -6.43
C TYR A 84 5.91 21.28 -6.24
N SER A 85 6.88 22.17 -6.47
CA SER A 85 8.31 21.85 -6.28
C SER A 85 8.62 21.46 -4.84
N SER A 86 8.11 22.22 -3.87
CA SER A 86 8.24 21.93 -2.45
C SER A 86 7.52 20.64 -2.04
N MET A 87 6.33 20.38 -2.61
CA MET A 87 5.58 19.15 -2.38
C MET A 87 6.35 17.93 -2.92
N LEU A 88 6.85 18.00 -4.15
CA LEU A 88 7.65 16.96 -4.78
C LEU A 88 8.90 16.65 -3.94
N ALA A 89 9.65 17.68 -3.55
CA ALA A 89 10.83 17.52 -2.70
C ALA A 89 10.49 16.83 -1.37
N ARG A 90 9.40 17.23 -0.70
CA ARG A 90 8.93 16.59 0.55
C ARG A 90 8.53 15.13 0.34
N LEU A 91 7.87 14.80 -0.77
CA LEU A 91 7.51 13.42 -1.13
C LEU A 91 8.76 12.58 -1.41
N CYS A 92 9.76 13.12 -2.11
CA CYS A 92 11.04 12.45 -2.30
C CYS A 92 11.76 12.18 -0.97
N VAL A 93 11.78 13.16 -0.07
CA VAL A 93 12.35 12.99 1.28
C VAL A 93 11.57 11.95 2.09
N ALA A 94 10.24 11.92 1.99
CA ALA A 94 9.41 10.90 2.63
C ALA A 94 9.73 9.50 2.12
N ALA A 95 9.95 9.33 0.81
CA ALA A 95 10.36 8.08 0.20
C ALA A 95 11.75 7.63 0.69
N LEU A 96 12.73 8.53 0.76
CA LEU A 96 14.06 8.23 1.31
C LEU A 96 13.97 7.80 2.78
N HIS A 97 13.20 8.54 3.59
CA HIS A 97 12.98 8.20 4.99
C HIS A 97 12.35 6.81 5.14
N TYR A 98 11.33 6.49 4.32
CA TYR A 98 10.69 5.19 4.34
C TYR A 98 11.63 4.07 3.91
N ASN A 99 12.39 4.25 2.83
CA ASN A 99 13.33 3.24 2.35
C ASN A 99 14.39 2.87 3.39
N GLU A 100 14.89 3.86 4.15
CA GLU A 100 15.85 3.62 5.22
C GLU A 100 15.19 2.96 6.45
N ASN A 101 13.96 3.34 6.79
CA ASN A 101 13.34 3.00 8.08
C ASN A 101 12.23 1.93 8.05
N CYS A 102 11.83 1.42 6.88
CA CYS A 102 10.72 0.46 6.75
C CYS A 102 11.05 -0.92 7.35
N ASN A 103 12.31 -1.35 7.27
CA ASN A 103 12.77 -2.67 7.70
C ASN A 103 13.71 -2.60 8.92
N ARG A 104 13.43 -1.69 9.86
CA ARG A 104 14.25 -1.53 11.05
C ARG A 104 14.36 -2.83 11.85
N ASN A 105 15.60 -3.15 12.22
CA ASN A 105 15.92 -4.27 13.10
C ASN A 105 15.21 -4.12 14.46
N ARG A 106 15.07 -5.24 15.17
CA ARG A 106 14.49 -5.26 16.51
C ARG A 106 15.41 -4.53 17.50
N ALA A 107 14.82 -3.81 18.45
CA ALA A 107 15.57 -3.16 19.52
C ALA A 107 16.01 -4.20 20.56
N PHE A 108 17.23 -4.03 21.07
CA PHE A 108 17.79 -4.81 22.17
C PHE A 108 18.25 -3.87 23.30
N THR A 109 18.21 -4.35 24.54
CA THR A 109 18.82 -3.67 25.69
C THR A 109 20.35 -3.78 25.64
N LYS A 110 21.05 -3.06 26.53
CA LYS A 110 22.52 -3.17 26.67
C LYS A 110 22.96 -4.59 27.00
N ASP A 111 22.11 -5.34 27.70
CA ASP A 111 22.35 -6.73 28.10
C ASP A 111 21.96 -7.75 27.01
N GLY A 112 21.62 -7.30 25.79
CA GLY A 112 21.27 -8.17 24.67
C GLY A 112 19.85 -8.76 24.73
N VAL A 113 18.97 -8.25 25.62
CA VAL A 113 17.58 -8.72 25.72
C VAL A 113 16.70 -7.97 24.73
N GLN A 114 15.89 -8.71 23.96
CA GLN A 114 15.01 -8.10 22.97
C GLN A 114 13.92 -7.24 23.62
N CYS A 115 13.75 -6.01 23.14
CA CYS A 115 12.75 -5.07 23.61
C CYS A 115 11.38 -5.32 22.97
N PHE A 116 10.34 -5.29 23.80
CA PHE A 116 8.96 -5.45 23.35
C PHE A 116 8.06 -4.29 23.81
N SER A 117 6.88 -4.18 23.21
CA SER A 117 5.80 -3.28 23.59
C SER A 117 4.49 -4.04 23.70
N MET A 118 3.73 -3.78 24.76
CA MET A 118 2.36 -4.27 24.89
C MET A 118 1.42 -3.45 23.99
N VAL A 119 0.49 -4.12 23.33
CA VAL A 119 -0.52 -3.52 22.46
C VAL A 119 -1.87 -4.18 22.76
N TYR A 120 -2.94 -3.39 22.73
CA TYR A 120 -4.32 -3.88 22.91
C TYR A 120 -5.07 -3.82 21.58
N PRO A 121 -5.16 -4.93 20.82
CA PRO A 121 -5.84 -4.91 19.53
C PRO A 121 -7.33 -4.65 19.71
N LYS A 122 -7.90 -3.76 18.89
CA LYS A 122 -9.36 -3.47 18.91
C LYS A 122 -10.22 -4.73 18.77
N ALA A 123 -9.77 -5.70 17.96
CA ALA A 123 -10.46 -6.99 17.76
C ALA A 123 -10.65 -7.80 19.06
N LYS A 124 -9.74 -7.64 20.03
CA LYS A 124 -9.79 -8.33 21.33
C LYS A 124 -10.63 -7.59 22.38
N LYS A 125 -11.21 -6.43 22.02
CA LYS A 125 -12.11 -5.63 22.87
C LYS A 125 -11.57 -5.39 24.29
N GLY A 126 -10.25 -5.18 24.41
CA GLY A 126 -9.57 -4.94 25.69
C GLY A 126 -9.44 -6.15 26.62
N LYS A 127 -9.89 -7.35 26.19
CA LYS A 127 -9.82 -8.57 27.01
C LYS A 127 -8.46 -9.26 26.97
N GLU A 128 -7.63 -8.93 25.98
CA GLU A 128 -6.34 -9.57 25.76
C GLU A 128 -5.35 -8.54 25.20
N ALA A 129 -4.14 -8.53 25.78
CA ALA A 129 -3.00 -7.76 25.26
C ALA A 129 -2.10 -8.68 24.45
N VAL A 130 -1.49 -8.13 23.39
CA VAL A 130 -0.48 -8.81 22.59
C VAL A 130 0.86 -8.08 22.69
N VAL A 131 1.94 -8.85 22.64
CA VAL A 131 3.29 -8.31 22.70
C VAL A 131 3.82 -8.16 21.27
N LYS A 132 4.33 -6.97 20.92
CA LYS A 132 4.99 -6.71 19.64
C LYS A 132 6.46 -6.37 19.86
N SER A 133 7.33 -6.82 18.97
CA SER A 133 8.73 -6.43 18.99
C SER A 133 8.86 -4.94 18.76
N ARG A 134 9.68 -4.27 19.58
CA ARG A 134 9.98 -2.86 19.37
C ARG A 134 11.04 -2.75 18.25
N PRO A 135 10.85 -1.91 17.23
CA PRO A 135 11.90 -1.62 16.27
C PRO A 135 12.98 -0.74 16.92
N SER A 136 14.20 -0.84 16.40
CA SER A 136 15.32 0.04 16.72
C SER A 136 14.98 1.52 16.41
N PRO A 137 15.67 2.49 17.03
CA PRO A 137 15.52 3.90 16.70
C PRO A 137 15.65 4.16 15.19
N ALA A 138 14.92 5.16 14.70
CA ALA A 138 15.04 5.56 13.30
C ALA A 138 16.41 6.18 13.02
N THR A 139 16.94 5.93 11.84
CA THR A 139 18.17 6.54 11.33
C THR A 139 17.82 7.61 10.30
N TYR A 140 18.79 8.49 10.04
CA TYR A 140 18.63 9.66 9.18
C TYR A 140 19.86 9.86 8.28
N ASP A 141 20.49 8.77 7.85
CA ASP A 141 21.72 8.83 7.06
C ASP A 141 21.47 9.48 5.70
N TYR A 142 20.29 9.25 5.11
CA TYR A 142 19.82 9.97 3.93
C TYR A 142 19.89 11.50 4.07
N VAL A 143 19.73 12.05 5.28
CA VAL A 143 19.80 13.50 5.52
C VAL A 143 21.23 14.01 5.33
N LEU A 144 22.23 13.24 5.77
CA LEU A 144 23.63 13.58 5.57
C LEU A 144 23.99 13.56 4.09
N LEU A 145 23.53 12.54 3.35
CA LEU A 145 23.72 12.44 1.90
C LEU A 145 23.09 13.63 1.16
N ILE A 146 21.86 14.01 1.52
CA ILE A 146 21.21 15.19 0.93
C ILE A 146 22.02 16.46 1.22
N LYS A 147 22.47 16.66 2.46
CA LYS A 147 23.27 17.85 2.82
C LYS A 147 24.57 17.91 2.00
N GLN A 148 25.28 16.79 1.88
CA GLN A 148 26.50 16.70 1.07
C GLN A 148 26.23 16.96 -0.41
N ALA A 149 25.15 16.40 -0.97
CA ALA A 149 24.74 16.63 -2.35
C ALA A 149 24.40 18.11 -2.60
N VAL A 150 23.71 18.77 -1.67
CA VAL A 150 23.37 20.20 -1.76
C VAL A 150 24.65 21.06 -1.75
N VAL A 151 25.60 20.76 -0.87
CA VAL A 151 26.89 21.48 -0.82
C VAL A 151 27.66 21.27 -2.13
N SER A 152 27.81 20.02 -2.56
CA SER A 152 28.54 19.68 -3.79
C SER A 152 27.93 20.35 -5.02
N ARG A 153 26.60 20.33 -5.15
CA ARG A 153 25.88 20.99 -6.25
C ARG A 153 26.07 22.51 -6.22
N ARG A 154 26.05 23.12 -5.02
CA ARG A 154 26.30 24.56 -4.87
C ARG A 154 27.73 24.95 -5.26
N GLU A 155 28.71 24.10 -5.01
CA GLU A 155 30.10 24.37 -5.36
C GLU A 155 30.36 24.22 -6.86
N HIS A 156 29.80 23.20 -7.51
CA HIS A 156 30.16 22.81 -8.88
C HIS A 156 29.15 23.30 -9.94
N ASP A 157 27.84 23.14 -9.69
CA ASP A 157 26.81 23.39 -10.70
C ASP A 157 26.15 24.76 -10.53
N CYS A 158 26.04 25.23 -9.29
CA CYS A 158 25.30 26.44 -8.89
C CYS A 158 26.19 27.42 -8.11
N SER A 159 27.40 27.65 -8.61
CA SER A 159 28.43 28.48 -7.95
C SER A 159 28.05 29.96 -7.79
N SER A 160 27.06 30.44 -8.55
CA SER A 160 26.48 31.78 -8.42
C SER A 160 24.96 31.74 -8.33
N TYR A 161 24.35 32.80 -7.82
CA TYR A 161 22.90 32.94 -7.76
C TYR A 161 22.25 32.87 -9.14
N SER A 162 22.87 33.46 -10.16
CA SER A 162 22.38 33.43 -11.54
C SER A 162 22.34 32.02 -12.12
N ASN A 163 23.36 31.21 -11.84
CA ASN A 163 23.40 29.79 -12.24
C ASN A 163 22.30 28.98 -11.52
N ALA A 164 22.12 29.22 -10.22
CA ALA A 164 21.07 28.57 -9.44
C ALA A 164 19.65 28.94 -9.93
N ALA A 165 19.44 30.20 -10.35
CA ALA A 165 18.15 30.66 -10.87
C ALA A 165 17.76 29.94 -12.18
N GLY A 166 18.70 29.72 -13.10
CA GLY A 166 18.44 28.97 -14.33
C GLY A 166 18.08 27.50 -14.07
N ASP A 167 18.64 26.89 -13.03
CA ASP A 167 18.34 25.51 -12.65
C ASP A 167 16.93 25.34 -12.08
N VAL A 168 16.42 26.35 -11.36
CA VAL A 168 15.03 26.39 -10.87
C VAL A 168 14.03 26.43 -12.02
N GLU A 169 14.36 27.13 -13.12
CA GLU A 169 13.49 27.23 -14.30
C GLU A 169 13.30 25.86 -14.99
N ILE A 170 14.34 25.03 -15.01
CA ILE A 170 14.26 23.64 -15.52
C ILE A 170 13.29 22.80 -14.69
N LEU A 171 13.32 22.94 -13.37
CA LEU A 171 12.41 22.24 -12.45
C LEU A 171 10.96 22.70 -12.63
N GLN A 172 10.75 23.96 -12.99
CA GLN A 172 9.41 24.51 -13.24
C GLN A 172 8.80 24.03 -14.57
N ASN A 173 9.60 23.66 -15.57
CA ASN A 173 9.07 23.15 -16.84
C ASN A 173 8.35 21.78 -16.73
N HIS A 174 8.49 21.08 -15.60
CA HIS A 174 7.90 19.76 -15.38
C HIS A 174 6.61 19.78 -14.55
N PHE A 175 5.96 20.94 -14.39
CA PHE A 175 4.69 20.99 -13.66
C PHE A 175 3.61 20.17 -14.39
N PRO A 176 2.94 19.23 -13.71
CA PRO A 176 1.81 18.53 -14.30
C PRO A 176 0.68 19.53 -14.54
N VAL A 177 0.06 19.39 -15.71
CA VAL A 177 -1.18 20.10 -16.05
C VAL A 177 -2.29 19.74 -15.06
N SER A 178 -3.18 20.69 -14.77
CA SER A 178 -4.34 20.41 -13.94
C SER A 178 -5.20 19.32 -14.60
N LEU A 179 -5.73 18.40 -13.80
CA LEU A 179 -6.66 17.35 -14.28
C LEU A 179 -7.91 17.94 -14.96
N THR A 180 -8.25 19.18 -14.65
CA THR A 180 -9.41 19.89 -15.19
C THR A 180 -9.07 20.79 -16.38
N GLN A 181 -7.82 20.79 -16.85
CA GLN A 181 -7.39 21.72 -17.90
C GLN A 181 -8.11 21.49 -19.23
N THR A 182 -8.50 20.25 -19.51
CA THR A 182 -9.23 19.86 -20.72
C THR A 182 -10.74 19.93 -20.57
N PHE A 183 -11.26 20.33 -19.40
CA PHE A 183 -12.69 20.33 -19.15
C PHE A 183 -13.35 21.52 -19.84
N GLU A 184 -14.54 21.29 -20.41
CA GLU A 184 -15.33 22.39 -20.96
C GLU A 184 -15.73 23.37 -19.84
N PRO A 185 -15.50 24.68 -20.04
CA PRO A 185 -15.85 25.67 -19.04
C PRO A 185 -17.38 25.84 -18.96
N PHE A 186 -17.91 25.78 -17.74
CA PHE A 186 -19.31 26.10 -17.47
C PHE A 186 -19.47 27.57 -17.08
N GLN A 187 -20.61 28.16 -17.46
CA GLN A 187 -20.98 29.49 -17.01
C GLN A 187 -21.35 29.44 -15.51
N LYS A 188 -20.67 30.26 -14.71
CA LYS A 188 -20.89 30.34 -13.26
C LYS A 188 -22.35 30.67 -12.91
N ALA A 189 -23.01 31.52 -13.70
CA ALA A 189 -24.40 31.91 -13.50
C ALA A 189 -25.36 30.71 -13.59
N ASP A 190 -25.17 29.84 -14.59
CA ASP A 190 -25.99 28.64 -14.77
C ASP A 190 -25.80 27.63 -13.62
N LEU A 191 -24.57 27.52 -13.12
CA LEU A 191 -24.25 26.68 -11.96
C LEU A 191 -24.92 27.20 -10.69
N ILE A 192 -24.91 28.51 -10.45
CA ILE A 192 -25.58 29.14 -9.31
C ILE A 192 -27.09 28.94 -9.40
N ALA A 193 -27.69 29.13 -10.58
CA ALA A 193 -29.13 28.97 -10.78
C ALA A 193 -29.62 27.54 -10.53
N ARG A 194 -28.79 26.53 -10.81
CA ARG A 194 -29.09 25.10 -10.57
C ARG A 194 -28.67 24.62 -9.18
N HIS A 195 -27.88 25.40 -8.44
CA HIS A 195 -27.41 25.02 -7.11
C HIS A 195 -28.57 25.05 -6.10
N ARG A 196 -28.87 23.91 -5.50
CA ARG A 196 -29.86 23.80 -4.41
C ARG A 196 -29.16 23.42 -3.11
N SER A 197 -29.28 24.27 -2.10
CA SER A 197 -28.78 23.96 -0.76
C SER A 197 -29.79 23.10 -0.01
N ARG A 198 -29.31 22.09 0.71
CA ARG A 198 -30.14 21.30 1.64
C ARG A 198 -30.51 22.06 2.92
N PHE A 199 -29.96 23.25 3.12
CA PHE A 199 -30.17 24.10 4.30
C PHE A 199 -31.00 25.36 4.01
N GLN A 200 -31.57 25.48 2.81
CA GLN A 200 -32.54 26.53 2.51
C GLN A 200 -33.94 26.05 2.94
N GLN A 201 -34.40 26.53 4.11
CA GLN A 201 -35.83 26.70 4.41
C GLN A 201 -36.27 28.08 3.93
#